data_AF-A0A6B2GAI0-F1
#
_entry.id   AF-A0A6B2GAI0-F1
#
_cell.length_a   1.000
_cell.length_b   1.000
_cell.length_c   1.000
_cell.angle_alpha   90.00
_cell.angle_beta   90.00
_cell.angle_gamma   90.00
#
_symmetry.space_group_name_H-M   'P 1'
#
loop_
_entity.id
_entity.type
_entity.pdbx_description
1 polymer ?
#
loop_
_entity_poly.entity_id
_entity_poly.type
_entity_poly.pdbx_seq_one_letter_code
_entity_poly.pdbx_strand_id
1 'polypeptide(L)'
;RGSQIIFKRGEKSTVNLIGKARDMGVSASQLISPNWDFSQMGIGGLDKEFSVIFRRAFASRLFPSEVIAQLGMKHVRGILLYGPPGTGKTLMARQIGKMLNTREPKIVHGPDILNKYVGESEANIRKLFEDAEIEQKKMGINSGVHIIIFDEIDAICKKRGSTVYMTCF
;
A
#
# COMPACT_ATOMS: atom_id res chain seq x y z
N ARG A 1 -15.34 -5.74 41.22
CA ARG A 1 -14.41 -6.12 40.12
C ARG A 1 -15.23 -6.15 38.84
N GLY A 2 -15.12 -5.12 37.99
CA GLY A 2 -15.93 -5.01 36.77
C GLY A 2 -15.24 -5.67 35.60
N SER A 3 -15.89 -6.66 34.99
CA SER A 3 -15.44 -7.31 33.76
C SER A 3 -15.71 -6.38 32.57
N GLN A 4 -14.70 -6.00 31.81
CA GLN A 4 -14.91 -5.34 30.51
C GLN A 4 -15.12 -6.38 29.42
N ILE A 5 -16.20 -6.26 28.67
CA ILE A 5 -16.54 -7.13 27.53
C ILE A 5 -16.17 -6.39 26.26
N ILE A 6 -15.30 -6.99 25.44
CA ILE A 6 -14.88 -6.45 24.14
C ILE A 6 -15.48 -7.34 23.05
N PHE A 7 -16.27 -6.74 22.17
CA PHE A 7 -16.94 -7.43 21.07
C PHE A 7 -16.04 -7.43 19.83
N LYS A 8 -15.67 -8.62 19.35
CA LYS A 8 -14.90 -8.80 18.11
C LYS A 8 -15.81 -9.17 16.95
N ARG A 9 -15.56 -8.59 15.77
CA ARG A 9 -16.24 -8.98 14.53
C ARG A 9 -15.56 -10.24 13.97
N GLY A 10 -16.35 -11.28 13.67
CA GLY A 10 -15.86 -12.46 12.95
C GLY A 10 -15.54 -12.13 11.49
N GLU A 11 -14.50 -12.75 10.93
CA GLU A 11 -13.91 -12.44 9.62
C GLU A 11 -14.90 -12.46 8.44
N LYS A 12 -15.99 -13.23 8.54
CA LYS A 12 -17.03 -13.35 7.49
C LYS A 12 -18.34 -12.64 7.83
N SER A 13 -18.42 -11.97 8.98
CA SER A 13 -19.66 -11.34 9.45
C SER A 13 -19.86 -9.99 8.76
N THR A 14 -21.07 -9.69 8.30
CA THR A 14 -21.48 -8.38 7.76
C THR A 14 -21.96 -7.41 8.84
N VAL A 15 -21.90 -7.81 10.11
CA VAL A 15 -22.42 -7.02 11.23
C VAL A 15 -21.54 -5.78 11.50
N ASN A 16 -22.17 -4.61 11.50
CA ASN A 16 -21.55 -3.35 11.92
C ASN A 16 -21.73 -3.16 13.43
N LEU A 17 -20.65 -3.36 14.20
CA LEU A 17 -20.63 -3.12 15.64
C LEU A 17 -20.61 -1.61 15.94
N ILE A 18 -21.62 -1.12 16.67
CA ILE A 18 -21.77 0.27 17.10
C ILE A 18 -21.51 0.35 18.61
N GLY A 19 -20.78 1.38 19.08
CA GLY A 19 -20.51 1.63 20.50
C GLY A 19 -19.03 1.54 20.89
N LYS A 20 -18.74 1.84 22.17
CA LYS A 20 -17.37 1.93 22.74
C LYS A 20 -16.74 0.58 23.11
N ALA A 21 -17.52 -0.50 23.12
CA ALA A 21 -17.09 -1.84 23.54
C ALA A 21 -16.66 -2.74 22.37
N ARG A 22 -16.35 -2.17 21.20
CA ARG A 22 -15.91 -2.91 20.00
C ARG A 22 -14.39 -3.05 19.98
N ASP A 23 -13.90 -4.20 19.52
CA ASP A 23 -12.53 -4.31 19.01
C ASP A 23 -12.49 -3.53 17.70
N MET A 24 -11.81 -2.38 17.70
CA MET A 24 -11.55 -1.64 16.47
C MET A 24 -10.63 -2.50 15.62
N GLY A 25 -11.24 -3.25 14.69
CA GLY A 25 -10.56 -4.22 13.83
C GLY A 25 -9.24 -3.68 13.27
N VAL A 26 -8.25 -4.57 13.33
CA VAL A 26 -6.82 -4.37 13.04
C VAL A 26 -6.27 -3.15 13.79
N SER A 27 -5.89 -3.41 15.04
CA SER A 27 -4.99 -2.52 15.76
C SER A 27 -3.85 -2.14 14.83
N ALA A 28 -3.65 -0.85 14.61
CA ALA A 28 -2.51 -0.30 13.87
C ALA A 28 -1.16 -0.93 14.31
N SER A 29 -1.12 -1.43 15.56
CA SER A 29 -0.02 -2.19 16.16
C SER A 29 0.27 -3.58 15.55
N GLN A 30 -0.61 -4.16 14.73
CA GLN A 30 -0.33 -5.42 14.01
C GLN A 30 0.18 -5.19 12.58
N LEU A 31 0.07 -3.98 12.03
CA LEU A 31 0.55 -3.66 10.68
C LEU A 31 2.07 -3.42 10.65
N ILE A 32 2.66 -3.07 11.80
CA ILE A 32 4.06 -2.66 11.93
C ILE A 32 4.63 -3.33 13.18
N SER A 33 5.60 -4.23 12.98
CA SER A 33 6.46 -4.72 14.06
C SER A 33 7.11 -3.49 14.73
N PRO A 34 6.92 -3.26 16.03
CA PRO A 34 7.39 -2.05 16.70
C PRO A 34 8.92 -1.90 16.75
N ASN A 35 9.66 -2.96 16.41
CA ASN A 35 11.12 -2.99 16.39
C ASN A 35 11.60 -2.96 14.92
N TRP A 36 11.60 -1.78 14.31
CA TRP A 36 12.29 -1.59 13.03
C TRP A 36 13.73 -1.12 13.32
N ASP A 37 14.71 -1.90 12.87
CA ASP A 37 16.12 -1.48 12.86
C ASP A 37 16.51 -1.18 11.41
N PHE A 38 16.63 0.11 11.06
CA PHE A 38 17.07 0.53 9.73
C PHE A 38 18.44 -0.05 9.35
N SER A 39 19.29 -0.27 10.36
CA SER A 39 20.62 -0.88 10.25
C SER A 39 20.60 -2.32 9.74
N GLN A 40 19.52 -3.09 9.95
CA GLN A 40 19.41 -4.48 9.51
C GLN A 40 18.90 -4.63 8.07
N MET A 41 18.41 -3.55 7.44
CA MET A 41 17.82 -3.60 6.10
C MET A 41 18.84 -3.57 4.97
N GLY A 42 20.10 -3.28 5.27
CA GLY A 42 21.17 -3.18 4.28
C GLY A 42 21.02 -2.01 3.30
N ILE A 43 20.21 -1.00 3.63
CA ILE A 43 20.04 0.20 2.80
C ILE A 43 21.03 1.28 3.27
N GLY A 44 22.32 1.08 3.01
CA GLY A 44 23.36 2.03 3.44
C GLY A 44 23.12 3.45 2.89
N GLY A 45 22.94 4.43 3.80
CA GLY A 45 22.92 5.86 3.47
C GLY A 45 21.58 6.45 3.03
N LEU A 46 20.51 5.64 2.90
CA LEU A 46 19.16 6.13 2.55
C LEU A 46 18.16 6.06 3.72
N ASP A 47 18.64 5.83 4.95
CA ASP A 47 17.79 5.71 6.14
C ASP A 47 16.91 6.93 6.38
N LYS A 48 17.45 8.13 6.09
CA LYS A 48 16.70 9.39 6.23
C LYS A 48 15.52 9.44 5.27
N GLU A 49 15.76 9.14 3.99
CA GLU A 49 14.71 9.13 2.97
C GLU A 49 13.67 8.04 3.26
N PHE A 50 14.14 6.86 3.68
CA PHE A 50 13.28 5.77 4.10
C PHE A 50 12.35 6.17 5.24
N SER A 51 12.90 6.76 6.31
CA SER A 51 12.14 7.21 7.47
C SER A 51 11.09 8.26 7.07
N VAL A 52 11.43 9.18 6.16
CA VAL A 52 10.49 10.19 5.66
C VAL A 52 9.35 9.55 4.87
N ILE A 53 9.66 8.64 3.95
CA ILE A 53 8.67 7.92 3.15
C ILE A 53 7.77 7.09 4.06
N PHE A 54 8.37 6.32 4.96
CA PHE A 54 7.65 5.46 5.89
C PHE A 54 6.72 6.28 6.78
N ARG A 55 7.23 7.34 7.40
CA ARG A 55 6.41 8.24 8.22
C ARG A 55 5.26 8.86 7.41
N ARG A 56 5.52 9.33 6.19
CA ARG A 56 4.46 9.96 5.38
C ARG A 56 3.40 8.99 4.89
N ALA A 57 3.80 7.78 4.48
CA ALA A 57 2.88 6.79 3.93
C ALA A 57 2.13 6.01 5.01
N PHE A 58 2.77 5.75 6.16
CA PHE A 58 2.22 4.92 7.23
C PHE A 58 1.73 5.70 8.44
N ALA A 59 2.02 7.01 8.58
CA ALA A 59 1.44 7.80 9.67
C ALA A 59 -0.09 7.67 9.71
N SER A 60 -0.76 7.78 8.56
CA SER A 60 -2.23 7.63 8.50
C SER A 60 -2.72 6.22 8.83
N ARG A 61 -1.84 5.22 8.92
CA ARG A 61 -2.20 3.86 9.35
C ARG A 61 -1.77 3.56 10.79
N LEU A 62 -0.78 4.29 11.30
CA LEU A 62 -0.29 4.20 12.67
C LEU A 62 -1.19 4.93 13.68
N PHE A 63 -1.81 6.04 13.26
CA PHE A 63 -2.70 6.79 14.14
C PHE A 63 -4.10 6.16 14.25
N PRO A 64 -4.79 6.33 15.39
CA PRO A 64 -6.17 5.87 15.56
C PRO A 64 -7.10 6.51 14.53
N SER A 65 -8.06 5.73 14.02
CA SER A 65 -9.01 6.18 13.00
C SER A 65 -9.86 7.38 13.44
N GLU A 66 -10.11 7.53 14.75
CA GLU A 66 -10.80 8.70 15.33
C GLU A 66 -10.01 10.00 15.11
N VAL A 67 -8.68 9.96 15.30
CA VAL A 67 -7.80 11.11 15.09
C VAL A 67 -7.71 11.45 13.61
N ILE A 68 -7.62 10.44 12.74
CA ILE A 68 -7.57 10.63 11.28
C ILE A 68 -8.86 11.24 10.73
N ALA A 69 -10.02 10.79 11.24
CA ALA A 69 -11.32 11.32 10.85
C ALA A 69 -11.49 12.79 11.26
N GLN A 70 -11.02 13.17 12.45
CA GLN A 70 -11.03 14.57 12.91
C GLN A 70 -10.07 15.45 12.10
N LEU A 71 -8.92 14.92 11.69
CA LEU A 71 -7.93 15.65 10.91
C LEU A 71 -8.25 15.68 9.40
N GLY A 72 -9.27 14.96 8.94
CA GLY A 72 -9.64 14.90 7.53
C GLY A 72 -8.52 14.37 6.61
N MET A 73 -7.57 13.63 7.16
CA MET A 73 -6.39 13.19 6.40
C MET A 73 -6.75 12.08 5.42
N LYS A 74 -6.40 12.29 4.15
CA LYS A 74 -6.48 11.25 3.13
C LYS A 74 -5.26 10.33 3.22
N HIS A 75 -5.49 9.03 3.12
CA HIS A 75 -4.42 8.04 3.07
C HIS A 75 -3.62 8.22 1.78
N VAL A 76 -2.29 8.03 1.88
CA VAL A 76 -1.40 8.06 0.72
C VAL A 76 -1.77 6.91 -0.22
N ARG A 77 -2.03 7.23 -1.49
CA ARG A 77 -2.45 6.25 -2.52
C ARG A 77 -1.26 5.61 -3.24
N GLY A 78 -0.09 6.25 -3.23
CA GLY A 78 1.10 5.73 -3.88
C GLY A 78 2.34 6.56 -3.57
N ILE A 79 3.51 5.94 -3.75
CA ILE A 79 4.83 6.55 -3.60
C ILE A 79 5.57 6.32 -4.92
N LEU A 80 6.22 7.36 -5.43
CA LEU A 80 7.10 7.25 -6.60
C LEU A 80 8.54 7.53 -6.16
N LEU A 81 9.43 6.56 -6.39
CA LEU A 81 10.86 6.69 -6.15
C LEU A 81 11.56 6.99 -7.48
N TYR A 82 12.27 8.11 -7.56
CA TYR A 82 13.02 8.52 -8.75
C TYR A 82 14.45 8.89 -8.40
N GLY A 83 15.36 8.75 -9.36
CA GLY A 83 16.77 9.11 -9.20
C GLY A 83 17.70 8.34 -10.15
N PRO A 84 19.00 8.66 -10.18
CA PRO A 84 19.99 7.99 -11.03
C PRO A 84 20.02 6.46 -10.86
N PRO A 85 20.38 5.67 -11.89
CA PRO A 85 20.54 4.23 -11.72
C PRO A 85 21.60 3.92 -10.64
N GLY A 86 21.43 2.80 -9.92
CA GLY A 86 22.37 2.39 -8.86
C GLY A 86 22.11 2.96 -7.47
N THR A 87 21.13 3.85 -7.27
CA THR A 87 20.79 4.40 -5.94
C THR A 87 19.87 3.51 -5.09
N GLY A 88 19.78 2.20 -5.38
CA GLY A 88 19.03 1.25 -4.53
C GLY A 88 17.50 1.40 -4.47
N LYS A 89 16.87 2.20 -5.35
CA LYS A 89 15.40 2.45 -5.34
C LYS A 89 14.57 1.16 -5.41
N THR A 90 14.95 0.24 -6.29
CA THR A 90 14.28 -1.07 -6.43
C THR A 90 14.43 -1.91 -5.16
N LEU A 91 15.62 -1.94 -4.56
CA LEU A 91 15.86 -2.61 -3.28
C LEU A 91 14.99 -1.99 -2.17
N MET A 92 14.94 -0.67 -2.11
CA MET A 92 14.13 0.07 -1.14
C MET A 92 12.64 -0.28 -1.27
N ALA A 93 12.08 -0.28 -2.48
CA ALA A 93 10.69 -0.63 -2.72
C ALA A 93 10.36 -2.07 -2.27
N ARG A 94 11.24 -3.03 -2.60
CA ARG A 94 11.08 -4.43 -2.18
C ARG A 94 11.18 -4.58 -0.66
N GLN A 95 12.08 -3.85 -0.01
CA GLN A 95 12.22 -3.88 1.43
C GLN A 95 11.00 -3.27 2.13
N ILE A 96 10.46 -2.16 1.63
CA ILE A 96 9.18 -1.60 2.12
C ILE A 96 8.08 -2.66 2.05
N GLY A 97 7.95 -3.35 0.92
CA GLY A 97 6.97 -4.43 0.75
C GLY A 97 7.14 -5.58 1.74
N LYS A 98 8.38 -6.01 2.01
CA LYS A 98 8.68 -7.06 3.00
C LYS A 98 8.41 -6.64 4.43
N MET A 99 8.67 -5.37 4.76
CA MET A 99 8.49 -4.85 6.11
C MET A 99 7.03 -4.73 6.53
N LEU A 100 6.16 -4.47 5.56
CA LEU A 100 4.74 -4.36 5.78
C LEU A 100 4.15 -5.76 5.72
N ASN A 101 4.28 -6.47 6.84
CA ASN A 101 3.98 -7.89 7.01
C ASN A 101 2.47 -8.20 7.00
N THR A 102 1.70 -7.42 6.23
CA THR A 102 0.24 -7.47 6.19
C THR A 102 -0.25 -8.42 5.11
N ARG A 103 0.38 -8.41 3.93
CA ARG A 103 0.05 -9.23 2.75
C ARG A 103 1.25 -9.35 1.84
N GLU A 104 1.30 -10.43 1.06
CA GLU A 104 2.34 -10.58 0.03
C GLU A 104 2.27 -9.40 -0.96
N PRO A 105 3.37 -8.64 -1.11
CA PRO A 105 3.40 -7.54 -2.07
C PRO A 105 3.37 -8.10 -3.49
N LYS A 106 2.49 -7.55 -4.33
CA LYS A 106 2.46 -7.89 -5.75
C LYS A 106 3.57 -7.10 -6.45
N ILE A 107 4.63 -7.78 -6.87
CA ILE A 107 5.74 -7.18 -7.61
C ILE A 107 5.45 -7.36 -9.10
N VAL A 108 5.46 -6.27 -9.84
CA VAL A 108 5.26 -6.22 -11.29
C VAL A 108 6.47 -5.55 -11.91
N HIS A 109 7.12 -6.22 -12.85
CA HIS A 109 8.17 -5.60 -13.65
C HIS A 109 7.55 -4.91 -14.87
N GLY A 110 8.04 -3.72 -15.19
CA GLY A 110 7.58 -2.91 -16.31
C GLY A 110 7.48 -3.67 -17.63
N PRO A 111 8.53 -4.41 -18.03
CA PRO A 111 8.52 -5.22 -19.24
C PRO A 111 7.52 -6.38 -19.21
N ASP A 112 7.31 -7.02 -18.05
CA ASP A 112 6.44 -8.21 -17.93
C ASP A 112 4.97 -7.88 -18.14
N ILE A 113 4.55 -6.64 -17.84
CA ILE A 113 3.17 -6.23 -18.05
C ILE A 113 2.91 -5.74 -19.48
N LEU A 114 3.95 -5.41 -20.24
CA LEU A 114 3.88 -4.96 -21.63
C LEU A 114 3.97 -6.15 -22.59
N ASN A 115 2.85 -6.88 -22.75
CA ASN A 115 2.72 -7.84 -23.84
C ASN A 115 2.65 -7.11 -25.19
N LYS A 116 2.97 -7.81 -26.28
CA LYS A 116 2.81 -7.30 -27.66
C LYS A 116 1.36 -6.85 -27.96
N TYR A 117 0.39 -7.27 -27.15
CA TYR A 117 -1.02 -6.91 -27.23
C TYR A 117 -1.39 -5.89 -26.15
N VAL A 118 -1.46 -4.62 -26.54
CA VAL A 118 -1.74 -3.47 -25.65
C VAL A 118 -3.03 -3.65 -24.82
N GLY A 119 -4.04 -4.34 -25.35
CA GLY A 119 -5.30 -4.60 -24.64
C GLY A 119 -5.19 -5.61 -23.50
N GLU A 120 -4.32 -6.61 -23.62
CA GLU A 120 -4.12 -7.61 -22.56
C GLU A 120 -3.34 -7.03 -21.38
N SER A 121 -2.37 -6.16 -21.66
CA SER A 121 -1.62 -5.41 -20.66
C SER A 121 -2.52 -4.59 -19.75
N GLU A 122 -3.47 -3.83 -20.31
CA GLU A 122 -4.42 -3.05 -19.51
C GLU A 122 -5.35 -3.93 -18.67
N ALA A 123 -5.84 -5.04 -19.24
CA ALA A 123 -6.70 -5.97 -18.53
C ALA A 123 -5.96 -6.59 -17.33
N ASN A 124 -4.68 -6.92 -17.48
CA ASN A 124 -3.84 -7.44 -16.39
C ASN A 124 -3.62 -6.40 -15.30
N ILE A 125 -3.38 -5.13 -15.64
CA ILE A 125 -3.28 -4.05 -14.64
C ILE A 125 -4.60 -3.92 -13.88
N ARG A 126 -5.75 -3.90 -14.56
CA ARG A 126 -7.07 -3.80 -13.89
C ARG A 126 -7.29 -4.96 -12.91
N LYS A 127 -7.01 -6.20 -13.32
CA LYS A 127 -7.10 -7.40 -12.46
C LYS A 127 -6.19 -7.30 -11.23
N LEU A 128 -5.01 -6.71 -11.36
CA LEU A 128 -4.07 -6.51 -10.26
C LEU A 128 -4.66 -5.65 -9.12
N PHE A 129 -5.43 -4.62 -9.48
CA PHE A 129 -6.11 -3.70 -8.55
C PHE A 129 -7.48 -4.19 -8.11
N GLU A 130 -8.15 -5.05 -8.88
CA GLU A 130 -9.50 -5.55 -8.62
C GLU A 130 -9.65 -6.16 -7.22
N ASP A 131 -8.72 -7.02 -6.82
CA ASP A 131 -8.72 -7.63 -5.47
C ASP A 131 -8.71 -6.58 -4.36
N ALA A 132 -7.89 -5.54 -4.54
CA ALA A 132 -7.74 -4.46 -3.57
C ALA A 132 -8.99 -3.58 -3.50
N GLU A 133 -9.62 -3.29 -4.64
CA GLU A 133 -10.86 -2.53 -4.69
C GLU A 133 -12.03 -3.27 -4.06
N ILE A 134 -12.16 -4.58 -4.33
CA ILE A 134 -13.22 -5.41 -3.76
C ILE A 134 -13.11 -5.42 -2.24
N GLU A 135 -11.90 -5.55 -1.71
CA GLU A 135 -11.70 -5.56 -0.27
C GLU A 135 -11.91 -4.18 0.36
N GLN A 136 -11.41 -3.12 -0.27
CA GLN A 136 -11.65 -1.75 0.17
C GLN A 136 -13.15 -1.45 0.24
N LYS A 137 -13.93 -1.92 -0.75
CA LYS A 137 -15.41 -1.78 -0.76
C LYS A 137 -16.09 -2.58 0.37
N LYS A 138 -15.57 -3.76 0.72
CA LYS A 138 -16.13 -4.64 1.77
C LYS A 138 -15.80 -4.18 3.19
N MET A 139 -14.56 -3.74 3.43
CA MET A 139 -14.01 -3.51 4.77
C MET A 139 -13.75 -2.03 5.08
N GLY A 140 -13.85 -1.15 4.08
CA GLY A 140 -13.67 0.30 4.26
C GLY A 140 -12.32 0.65 4.87
N ILE A 141 -12.33 1.42 5.95
CA ILE A 141 -11.12 1.88 6.66
C ILE A 141 -10.33 0.69 7.26
N ASN A 142 -11.00 -0.42 7.56
CA ASN A 142 -10.41 -1.63 8.16
C ASN A 142 -9.88 -2.61 7.11
N SER A 143 -9.88 -2.26 5.82
CA SER A 143 -9.31 -3.12 4.78
C SER A 143 -7.81 -3.31 5.01
N GLY A 144 -7.29 -4.49 4.65
CA GLY A 144 -5.86 -4.71 4.60
C GLY A 144 -5.17 -3.72 3.66
N VAL A 145 -3.89 -3.45 3.91
CA VAL A 145 -3.08 -2.66 2.99
C VAL A 145 -2.61 -3.58 1.87
N HIS A 146 -3.06 -3.29 0.65
CA HIS A 146 -2.55 -3.94 -0.56
C HIS A 146 -1.39 -3.12 -1.11
N ILE A 147 -0.24 -3.76 -1.31
CA ILE A 147 0.96 -3.11 -1.82
C ILE A 147 1.25 -3.70 -3.19
N ILE A 148 1.33 -2.83 -4.19
CA ILE A 148 1.70 -3.17 -5.55
C ILE A 148 2.97 -2.40 -5.87
N ILE A 149 4.04 -3.12 -6.18
CA ILE A 149 5.36 -2.56 -6.49
C ILE A 149 5.54 -2.67 -8.00
N PHE A 150 5.67 -1.51 -8.65
CA PHE A 150 6.06 -1.43 -10.05
C PHE A 150 7.55 -1.14 -10.14
N ASP A 151 8.31 -2.11 -10.65
CA ASP A 151 9.72 -1.95 -10.99
C ASP A 151 9.81 -1.47 -12.46
N GLU A 152 10.73 -0.57 -12.79
CA GLU A 152 10.87 -0.03 -14.15
C GLU A 152 9.55 0.54 -14.73
N ILE A 153 8.79 1.27 -13.91
CA ILE A 153 7.52 1.88 -14.32
C ILE A 153 7.68 2.86 -15.48
N ASP A 154 8.87 3.43 -15.65
CA ASP A 154 9.25 4.27 -16.78
C ASP A 154 9.17 3.55 -18.13
N ALA A 155 9.34 2.22 -18.16
CA ALA A 155 9.13 1.42 -19.36
C ALA A 155 7.65 1.42 -19.81
N ILE A 156 6.71 1.43 -18.85
CA ILE A 156 5.26 1.49 -19.07
C ILE A 156 4.81 2.93 -19.34
N CYS A 157 5.31 3.88 -18.55
CA CYS A 157 4.95 5.29 -18.60
C CYS A 157 5.71 6.05 -19.70
N LYS A 158 5.57 5.62 -20.96
CA LYS A 158 6.02 6.42 -22.10
C LYS A 158 5.18 7.69 -22.20
N LYS A 159 5.83 8.83 -22.46
CA LYS A 159 5.12 10.09 -22.77
C LYS A 159 4.11 9.82 -23.89
N ARG A 160 2.82 10.04 -23.64
CA ARG A 160 1.79 10.17 -24.68
C ARG A 160 2.23 11.36 -25.56
N GLY A 161 2.86 11.09 -26.70
CA GLY A 161 3.35 12.16 -27.59
C GLY A 161 4.44 11.81 -28.61
N SER A 162 5.12 10.66 -28.53
CA SER A 162 6.12 10.28 -29.55
C SER A 162 5.59 9.35 -30.66
N THR A 163 4.27 9.16 -30.74
CA THR A 163 3.63 8.52 -31.88
C THR A 163 2.25 9.14 -32.08
N VAL A 164 2.12 9.87 -33.19
CA VAL A 164 0.88 10.31 -33.79
C VAL A 164 -0.01 9.08 -33.95
N TYR A 165 -0.98 8.86 -33.07
CA TYR A 165 -2.33 8.38 -33.40
C TYR A 165 -3.26 8.73 -32.24
N MET A 166 -3.96 9.84 -32.46
CA MET A 166 -5.33 10.13 -32.04
C MET A 166 -6.06 8.96 -31.36
N THR A 167 -6.32 9.05 -30.06
CA THR A 167 -7.68 9.16 -29.51
C THR A 167 -7.65 9.31 -28.00
N CYS A 168 -8.37 10.33 -27.54
CA CYS A 168 -8.69 10.58 -26.15
C CYS A 168 -9.98 9.85 -25.83
N PHE A 169 -9.95 8.95 -24.85
CA PHE A 169 -11.06 8.64 -23.96
C PHE A 169 -10.47 8.33 -22.58
#